data_AF-A0A7Y5BIS1-F1
#
_entry.id   AF-A0A7Y5BIS1-F1
#
_cell.length_a   1.000
_cell.length_b   1.000
_cell.length_c   1.000
_cell.angle_alpha   90.00
_cell.angle_beta   90.00
_cell.angle_gamma   90.00
#
_symmetry.space_group_name_H-M   'P 1'
#
loop_
_entity.id
_entity.type
_entity.pdbx_description
1 polymer ?
#
loop_
_entity_poly.entity_id
_entity_poly.type
_entity_poly.pdbx_seq_one_letter_code
_entity_poly.pdbx_strand_id
1 'polypeptide(L)'
;MKTITASILLFCFITNATSLFSIDEYFDFKNQYLPEKIEFEKKRKLCLFPFRKPENQKKLDYLSKGIPSILFTGLNSMKFIYDEDVLPIVINHPYGKKKETENEKLLINKFTPDSINLKMLNEGKLKLLPSKDPRYIDFSPEIIAEKETAFLENAIYLGRKNQCYYVITGEYNVKSEDSLFVKIELTNLRDGKVNSFSESTSIKRAFQELEKTIIVLKRSLNKKEMASIEVSTGDEKNTLIFLDGAYLGKTPIDKKEVVSGKHELFLFKDGFLPQTKEIQISTNSQNTFRFELKKIEAKGKISVVSDPPGADVYLGMTLLGQTPLKNISVPVGSNQVRVSKETYIDFFKGVDIVDSKEFKLDVKLKTGDSEIYYKNRANVFLDYTYYDFSIFSLFSTLFFYAGFIYADLRSSQLTDELRSQYAFANITSILRLQGTLTQNEFLATYTYQEIQIQKIRSEIKNWDQIGSNRKGHRLKGIAPAGVGIMLVLSVVFYALGIDEETIEFGMKPIFMQNQESTESYIRIKKSF
;
A
#
# COMPACT_ATOMS: atom_id res chain seq x y z
N MET A 1 -52.74 -11.13 -1.11
CA MET A 1 -51.96 -10.53 0.01
C MET A 1 -50.56 -10.02 -0.39
N LYS A 2 -49.86 -10.54 -1.41
CA LYS A 2 -48.52 -10.04 -1.82
C LYS A 2 -48.51 -8.74 -2.65
N THR A 3 -49.65 -8.33 -3.22
CA THR A 3 -49.76 -7.08 -3.99
C THR A 3 -50.11 -5.87 -3.14
N ILE A 4 -50.69 -6.08 -1.95
CA ILE A 4 -51.11 -5.00 -1.04
C ILE A 4 -49.92 -4.51 -0.21
N THR A 5 -48.97 -5.39 0.13
CA THR A 5 -47.76 -5.02 0.89
C THR A 5 -46.78 -4.18 0.06
N ALA A 6 -46.69 -4.41 -1.25
CA ALA A 6 -45.84 -3.62 -2.14
C ALA A 6 -46.38 -2.19 -2.34
N SER A 7 -47.70 -2.02 -2.44
CA SER A 7 -48.32 -0.67 -2.55
C SER A 7 -48.24 0.12 -1.24
N ILE A 8 -48.34 -0.52 -0.07
CA ILE A 8 -48.20 0.16 1.23
C ILE A 8 -46.75 0.62 1.46
N LEU A 9 -45.76 -0.19 1.09
CA LEU A 9 -44.34 0.20 1.14
C LEU A 9 -44.04 1.37 0.19
N LEU A 10 -44.60 1.37 -1.01
CA LEU A 10 -44.45 2.47 -1.96
C LEU A 10 -45.14 3.76 -1.48
N PHE A 11 -46.28 3.65 -0.78
CA PHE A 11 -47.00 4.79 -0.22
C PHE A 11 -46.27 5.41 0.99
N CYS A 12 -45.60 4.60 1.83
CA CYS A 12 -44.77 5.11 2.93
C CYS A 12 -43.54 5.90 2.44
N PHE A 13 -43.00 5.60 1.25
CA PHE A 13 -41.93 6.39 0.64
C PHE A 13 -42.42 7.71 0.02
N ILE A 14 -43.72 7.84 -0.26
CA ILE A 14 -44.31 9.04 -0.89
C ILE A 14 -44.80 10.04 0.17
N THR A 15 -45.20 9.58 1.37
CA THR A 15 -45.76 10.47 2.40
C THR A 15 -44.74 11.07 3.35
N ASN A 16 -43.50 10.56 3.40
CA ASN A 16 -42.41 11.22 4.09
C ASN A 16 -41.61 12.06 3.10
N ALA A 17 -42.14 13.24 2.79
CA ALA A 17 -41.38 14.33 2.20
C ALA A 17 -40.36 14.85 3.24
N THR A 18 -39.38 14.02 3.61
CA THR A 18 -38.10 14.56 4.06
C THR A 18 -37.48 15.14 2.81
N SER A 19 -37.22 16.44 2.83
CA SER A 19 -36.43 17.11 1.79
C SER A 19 -35.22 16.24 1.46
N LEU A 20 -35.16 15.75 0.23
CA LEU A 20 -33.94 15.19 -0.33
C LEU A 20 -32.96 16.36 -0.38
N PHE A 21 -32.23 16.56 0.70
CA PHE A 21 -31.12 17.50 0.74
C PHE A 21 -30.21 17.11 -0.41
N SER A 22 -29.85 18.08 -1.22
CA SER A 22 -28.73 17.90 -2.14
C SER A 22 -27.53 17.41 -1.31
N ILE A 23 -26.68 16.55 -1.87
CA ILE A 23 -25.46 16.07 -1.19
C ILE A 23 -24.68 17.25 -0.60
N ASP A 24 -24.69 18.40 -1.28
CA ASP A 24 -24.08 19.65 -0.80
C ASP A 24 -24.73 20.24 0.46
N GLU A 25 -26.05 20.14 0.64
CA GLU A 25 -26.74 20.55 1.88
C GLU A 25 -26.60 19.51 3.00
N TYR A 26 -26.54 18.23 2.67
CA TYR A 26 -26.36 17.16 3.67
C TYR A 26 -24.95 17.20 4.28
N PHE A 27 -23.93 17.47 3.46
CA PHE A 27 -22.54 17.54 3.91
C PHE A 27 -22.05 18.97 4.22
N ASP A 28 -22.79 20.02 3.86
CA ASP A 28 -22.47 21.43 4.13
C ASP A 28 -20.98 21.81 3.90
N PHE A 29 -20.43 21.37 2.76
CA PHE A 29 -19.01 21.55 2.44
C PHE A 29 -18.57 23.03 2.42
N LYS A 30 -19.50 23.96 2.24
CA LYS A 30 -19.24 25.41 2.22
C LYS A 30 -18.93 25.96 3.62
N ASN A 31 -19.51 25.37 4.66
CA ASN A 31 -19.28 25.75 6.06
C ASN A 31 -18.31 24.80 6.79
N GLN A 32 -18.02 23.62 6.25
CA GLN A 32 -16.98 22.74 6.77
C GLN A 32 -15.59 23.30 6.45
N TYR A 33 -14.84 23.59 7.51
CA TYR A 33 -13.42 23.94 7.44
C TYR A 33 -12.59 22.70 7.78
N LEU A 34 -11.78 22.25 6.83
CA LEU A 34 -10.73 21.27 7.08
C LEU A 34 -9.43 22.05 7.34
N PRO A 35 -8.82 21.93 8.54
CA PRO A 35 -7.57 22.61 8.81
C PRO A 35 -6.48 22.12 7.85
N GLU A 36 -5.56 23.02 7.50
CA GLU A 36 -4.34 22.65 6.78
C GLU A 36 -3.64 21.50 7.50
N LYS A 37 -3.35 20.43 6.77
CA LYS A 37 -2.64 19.29 7.31
C LYS A 37 -1.18 19.36 6.89
N ILE A 38 -0.28 19.39 7.86
CA ILE A 38 1.16 19.33 7.60
C ILE A 38 1.57 17.86 7.69
N GLU A 39 1.91 17.26 6.56
CA GLU A 39 2.57 15.95 6.53
C GLU A 39 4.08 16.14 6.32
N PHE A 40 4.88 15.11 6.62
CA PHE A 40 6.33 15.14 6.39
C PHE A 40 6.72 14.14 5.32
N GLU A 41 7.88 14.35 4.68
CA GLU A 41 8.48 13.39 3.75
C GLU A 41 8.63 12.02 4.43
N LYS A 42 8.02 10.99 3.85
CA LYS A 42 8.01 9.63 4.45
C LYS A 42 9.13 8.74 3.95
N LYS A 43 9.67 8.98 2.74
CA LYS A 43 10.60 8.06 2.09
C LYS A 43 11.70 8.78 1.30
N ARG A 44 12.94 8.32 1.45
CA ARG A 44 14.09 8.71 0.64
C ARG A 44 14.71 7.53 -0.07
N LYS A 45 14.94 7.71 -1.36
CA LYS A 45 15.54 6.70 -2.24
C LYS A 45 17.02 6.97 -2.45
N LEU A 46 17.85 5.95 -2.33
CA LEU A 46 19.27 5.99 -2.70
C LEU A 46 19.45 5.13 -3.96
N CYS A 47 20.12 5.68 -4.97
CA CYS A 47 20.41 4.96 -6.20
C CYS A 47 21.91 4.65 -6.30
N LEU A 48 22.22 3.37 -6.45
CA LEU A 48 23.58 2.88 -6.65
C LEU A 48 23.78 2.57 -8.13
N PHE A 49 24.75 3.24 -8.75
CA PHE A 49 25.09 3.03 -10.16
C PHE A 49 26.31 2.11 -10.30
N PRO A 50 26.47 1.44 -11.46
CA PRO A 50 27.67 0.67 -11.77
C PRO A 50 28.93 1.54 -11.66
N PHE A 51 29.97 1.02 -11.02
CA PHE A 51 31.21 1.75 -10.84
C PHE A 51 32.03 1.79 -12.13
N ARG A 52 32.66 2.94 -12.34
CA ARG A 52 33.54 3.23 -13.46
C ARG A 52 34.87 2.51 -13.31
N LYS A 53 35.49 2.25 -14.45
CA LYS A 53 36.78 1.58 -14.54
C LYS A 53 37.71 2.43 -15.41
N PRO A 54 38.87 2.86 -14.89
CA PRO A 54 39.79 3.72 -15.62
C PRO A 54 40.61 2.96 -16.68
N GLU A 55 40.75 1.63 -16.59
CA GLU A 55 41.58 0.83 -17.51
C GLU A 55 40.79 -0.31 -18.20
N ASN A 56 41.07 -0.59 -19.47
CA ASN A 56 40.24 -1.47 -20.31
C ASN A 56 40.60 -2.96 -20.19
N GLN A 57 40.25 -3.60 -19.06
CA GLN A 57 40.54 -5.04 -18.81
C GLN A 57 39.28 -5.93 -18.73
N LYS A 58 38.70 -6.41 -19.84
CA LYS A 58 37.39 -7.13 -19.89
C LYS A 58 37.14 -8.18 -18.78
N LYS A 59 38.18 -8.87 -18.29
CA LYS A 59 38.09 -9.89 -17.22
C LYS A 59 37.50 -9.35 -15.91
N LEU A 60 37.61 -8.05 -15.63
CA LEU A 60 37.23 -7.43 -14.36
C LEU A 60 35.91 -6.66 -14.40
N ASP A 61 35.16 -6.73 -15.49
CA ASP A 61 33.93 -5.94 -15.67
C ASP A 61 32.82 -6.30 -14.67
N TYR A 62 32.87 -7.52 -14.11
CA TYR A 62 31.96 -7.95 -13.05
C TYR A 62 32.06 -7.07 -11.79
N LEU A 63 33.22 -6.45 -11.51
CA LEU A 63 33.41 -5.56 -10.34
C LEU A 63 32.60 -4.27 -10.46
N SER A 64 32.32 -3.80 -11.68
CA SER A 64 31.49 -2.62 -11.91
C SER A 64 30.11 -2.76 -11.29
N LYS A 65 29.51 -3.96 -11.35
CA LYS A 65 28.22 -4.27 -10.72
C LYS A 65 28.38 -4.90 -9.33
N GLY A 66 29.48 -5.63 -9.11
CA GLY A 66 29.77 -6.34 -7.86
C GLY A 66 29.98 -5.40 -6.69
N ILE A 67 30.79 -4.34 -6.84
CA ILE A 67 31.07 -3.40 -5.75
C ILE A 67 29.79 -2.67 -5.29
N PRO A 68 28.97 -2.09 -6.19
CA PRO A 68 27.66 -1.54 -5.80
C PRO A 68 26.74 -2.56 -5.11
N SER A 69 26.79 -3.84 -5.51
CA SER A 69 26.00 -4.88 -4.87
C SER A 69 26.42 -5.12 -3.42
N ILE A 70 27.73 -5.09 -3.13
CA ILE A 70 28.27 -5.17 -1.76
C ILE A 70 27.78 -3.98 -0.92
N LEU A 71 27.88 -2.76 -1.46
CA LEU A 71 27.40 -1.55 -0.79
C LEU A 71 25.89 -1.61 -0.55
N PHE A 72 25.11 -2.07 -1.53
CA PHE A 72 23.68 -2.25 -1.40
C PHE A 72 23.35 -3.21 -0.26
N THR A 73 23.98 -4.39 -0.18
CA THR A 73 23.75 -5.35 0.92
C THR A 73 24.01 -4.70 2.28
N GLY A 74 25.10 -3.93 2.40
CA GLY A 74 25.44 -3.24 3.64
C GLY A 74 24.46 -2.12 4.01
N LEU A 75 23.98 -1.34 3.03
CA LEU A 75 23.08 -0.20 3.23
C LEU A 75 21.62 -0.60 3.38
N ASN A 76 21.19 -1.70 2.76
CA ASN A 76 19.83 -2.23 2.84
C ASN A 76 19.45 -2.73 4.25
N SER A 77 20.44 -2.87 5.15
CA SER A 77 20.16 -3.12 6.57
C SER A 77 19.57 -1.92 7.30
N MET A 78 19.61 -0.71 6.71
CA MET A 78 19.03 0.50 7.30
C MET A 78 17.58 0.65 6.85
N LYS A 79 16.65 0.63 7.79
CA LYS A 79 15.23 0.90 7.53
C LYS A 79 14.93 2.40 7.46
N PHE A 80 15.60 3.19 8.29
CA PHE A 80 15.38 4.63 8.40
C PHE A 80 16.69 5.40 8.23
N ILE A 81 16.58 6.64 7.73
CA ILE A 81 17.61 7.68 7.85
C ILE A 81 17.08 8.76 8.78
N TYR A 82 17.94 9.24 9.68
CA TYR A 82 17.65 10.42 10.48
C TYR A 82 18.14 11.70 9.80
N ASP A 83 17.24 12.67 9.61
CA ASP A 83 17.53 14.02 9.16
C ASP A 83 16.72 15.04 9.97
N GLU A 84 17.37 16.09 10.49
CA GLU A 84 16.71 17.16 11.24
C GLU A 84 15.94 18.12 10.33
N ASP A 85 16.33 18.20 9.06
CA ASP A 85 15.81 19.13 8.05
C ASP A 85 14.75 18.48 7.15
N VAL A 86 13.77 17.80 7.77
CA VAL A 86 12.65 17.18 7.04
C VAL A 86 11.70 18.24 6.52
N LEU A 87 11.28 18.09 5.26
CA LEU A 87 10.40 19.04 4.61
C LEU A 87 8.94 18.78 4.98
N PRO A 88 8.20 19.79 5.47
CA PRO A 88 6.75 19.71 5.58
C PRO A 88 6.12 19.78 4.18
N ILE A 89 5.22 18.84 3.90
CA ILE A 89 4.26 18.84 2.81
C ILE A 89 2.97 19.41 3.38
N VAL A 90 2.67 20.67 3.02
CA VAL A 90 1.42 21.31 3.43
C VAL A 90 0.32 20.85 2.47
N ILE A 91 -0.65 20.10 3.00
CA ILE A 91 -1.85 19.69 2.27
C ILE A 91 -2.92 20.73 2.55
N ASN A 92 -3.19 21.54 1.53
CA ASN A 92 -4.27 22.52 1.58
C ASN A 92 -5.57 21.84 1.18
N HIS A 93 -6.58 21.94 2.05
CA HIS A 93 -7.94 21.55 1.70
C HIS A 93 -8.66 22.75 1.06
N PRO A 94 -9.34 22.57 -0.08
CA PRO A 94 -9.95 23.68 -0.83
C PRO A 94 -11.25 24.24 -0.20
N TYR A 95 -11.71 23.68 0.92
CA TYR A 95 -13.04 23.98 1.51
C TYR A 95 -12.94 24.69 2.87
N GLY A 96 -13.81 25.70 3.05
CA GLY A 96 -14.01 26.44 4.30
C GLY A 96 -13.17 27.72 4.44
N LYS A 97 -13.78 28.80 4.96
CA LYS A 97 -13.04 29.98 5.44
C LYS A 97 -12.61 29.74 6.88
N LYS A 98 -11.32 29.92 7.19
CA LYS A 98 -10.79 29.85 8.55
C LYS A 98 -11.55 30.83 9.45
N LYS A 99 -12.33 30.33 10.42
CA LYS A 99 -12.92 31.17 11.47
C LYS A 99 -11.83 31.49 12.49
N GLU A 100 -11.19 32.65 12.35
CA GLU A 100 -10.29 33.17 13.37
C GLU A 100 -11.09 33.40 14.66
N THR A 101 -11.04 32.43 15.59
CA THR A 101 -11.54 32.61 16.95
C THR A 101 -10.36 32.82 17.87
N GLU A 102 -10.43 33.83 18.74
CA GLU A 102 -9.36 34.26 19.65
C GLU A 102 -8.84 33.14 20.57
N ASN A 103 -9.59 32.04 20.72
CA ASN A 103 -9.19 30.85 21.47
C ASN A 103 -8.20 29.92 20.75
N GLU A 104 -7.98 30.04 19.43
CA GLU A 104 -6.96 29.25 18.73
C GLU A 104 -5.53 29.67 19.08
N LYS A 105 -5.31 30.92 19.55
CA LYS A 105 -4.01 31.33 20.10
C LYS A 105 -3.63 30.54 21.37
N LEU A 106 -4.62 29.99 22.07
CA LEU A 106 -4.43 29.17 23.28
C LEU A 106 -4.37 27.66 22.99
N LEU A 107 -4.92 27.20 21.86
CA LEU A 107 -4.92 25.78 21.46
C LEU A 107 -3.69 25.32 20.67
N ILE A 108 -2.83 26.24 20.24
CA ILE A 108 -1.48 25.91 19.72
C ILE A 108 -0.64 25.12 20.75
N ASN A 109 -1.06 25.12 22.03
CA ASN A 109 -0.41 24.38 23.11
C ASN A 109 -1.04 23.02 23.46
N LYS A 110 -2.06 22.54 22.72
CA LYS A 110 -2.63 21.19 22.93
C LYS A 110 -2.33 20.27 21.76
N PHE A 111 -1.41 19.34 22.04
CA PHE A 111 -0.90 18.27 21.18
C PHE A 111 -2.01 17.50 20.45
N THR A 112 -2.07 17.68 19.14
CA THR A 112 -2.73 16.75 18.22
C THR A 112 -1.64 15.98 17.44
N PRO A 113 -1.87 14.70 17.07
CA PRO A 113 -0.93 13.92 16.26
C PRO A 113 -0.56 14.58 14.92
N ASP A 114 -1.38 15.52 14.45
CA ASP A 114 -1.21 16.27 13.20
C ASP A 114 -0.37 17.55 13.33
N SER A 115 0.12 17.88 14.53
CA SER A 115 0.93 19.09 14.80
C SER A 115 2.21 18.77 15.58
N ILE A 116 2.96 17.75 15.16
CA ILE A 116 4.30 17.53 15.70
C ILE A 116 5.17 18.75 15.37
N ASN A 117 5.42 19.59 16.37
CA ASN A 117 6.25 20.77 16.22
C ASN A 117 7.72 20.36 16.11
N LEU A 118 8.24 20.30 14.88
CA LEU A 118 9.65 20.02 14.57
C LEU A 118 10.62 20.83 15.44
N LYS A 119 10.27 22.07 15.80
CA LYS A 119 11.11 22.91 16.67
C LYS A 119 11.28 22.30 18.06
N MET A 120 10.22 21.77 18.66
CA MET A 120 10.29 21.14 19.99
C MET A 120 11.04 19.79 19.97
N LEU A 121 10.92 19.06 18.85
CA LEU A 121 11.71 17.84 18.62
C LEU A 121 13.20 18.15 18.46
N ASN A 122 13.54 19.19 17.72
CA ASN A 122 14.93 19.63 17.51
C ASN A 122 15.53 20.23 18.79
N GLU A 123 14.72 20.94 19.59
CA GLU A 123 15.10 21.41 20.93
C GLU A 123 15.23 20.26 21.97
N GLY A 124 14.92 19.02 21.60
CA GLY A 124 15.04 17.84 22.46
C GLY A 124 14.01 17.74 23.59
N LYS A 125 12.99 18.61 23.59
CA LYS A 125 11.90 18.63 24.58
C LYS A 125 10.97 17.41 24.46
N LEU A 126 10.91 16.81 23.27
CA LEU A 126 10.16 15.61 22.97
C LEU A 126 11.09 14.54 22.40
N LYS A 127 11.08 13.34 22.98
CA LYS A 127 11.82 12.17 22.49
C LYS A 127 10.84 11.06 22.15
N LEU A 128 10.62 10.87 20.86
CA LEU A 128 9.72 9.87 20.30
C LEU A 128 10.50 8.65 19.79
N LEU A 129 9.78 7.55 19.58
CA LEU A 129 10.27 6.37 18.87
C LEU A 129 10.40 6.68 17.36
N PRO A 130 11.31 6.00 16.62
CA PRO A 130 11.49 6.23 15.19
C PRO A 130 10.21 6.05 14.37
N SER A 131 9.27 5.20 14.81
CA SER A 131 7.96 5.02 14.16
C SER A 131 7.03 6.24 14.26
N LYS A 132 7.26 7.15 15.20
CA LYS A 132 6.42 8.33 15.49
C LYS A 132 7.14 9.66 15.25
N ASP A 133 8.45 9.63 15.04
CA ASP A 133 9.27 10.83 14.85
C ASP A 133 9.46 11.10 13.34
N PRO A 134 8.92 12.21 12.80
CA PRO A 134 8.98 12.51 11.36
C PRO A 134 10.42 12.73 10.83
N ARG A 135 11.42 12.88 11.71
CA ARG A 135 12.83 12.97 11.34
C ARG A 135 13.45 11.66 10.90
N TYR A 136 12.82 10.53 11.26
CA TYR A 136 13.20 9.22 10.76
C TYR A 136 12.41 8.92 9.50
N ILE A 137 13.10 8.96 8.36
CA ILE A 137 12.53 8.82 7.03
C ILE A 137 12.81 7.41 6.51
N ASP A 138 11.82 6.73 5.91
CA ASP A 138 12.02 5.41 5.33
C ASP A 138 13.11 5.44 4.26
N PHE A 139 14.11 4.59 4.41
CA PHE A 139 15.24 4.51 3.51
C PHE A 139 15.10 3.33 2.54
N SER A 140 15.34 3.60 1.26
CA SER A 140 15.17 2.61 0.20
C SER A 140 16.35 2.67 -0.77
N PRO A 141 17.43 1.89 -0.54
CA PRO A 141 18.49 1.75 -1.51
C PRO A 141 17.98 0.91 -2.69
N GLU A 142 18.40 1.25 -3.90
CA GLU A 142 18.11 0.52 -5.13
C GLU A 142 19.33 0.51 -6.05
N ILE A 143 19.59 -0.64 -6.67
CA ILE A 143 20.63 -0.76 -7.70
C ILE A 143 20.00 -0.42 -9.05
N ILE A 144 20.57 0.55 -9.75
CA ILE A 144 20.12 0.94 -11.09
C ILE A 144 20.89 0.14 -12.13
N ALA A 145 20.17 -0.70 -12.89
CA ALA A 145 20.74 -1.53 -13.94
C ALA A 145 20.88 -0.75 -15.27
N GLU A 146 21.69 0.29 -15.29
CA GLU A 146 22.05 0.99 -16.52
C GLU A 146 23.24 0.33 -17.23
N LYS A 147 23.26 0.41 -18.57
CA LYS A 147 24.34 -0.15 -19.40
C LYS A 147 25.59 0.72 -19.39
N GLU A 148 25.45 2.02 -19.17
CA GLU A 148 26.57 2.98 -19.15
C GLU A 148 26.91 3.37 -17.72
N THR A 149 28.20 3.45 -17.42
CA THR A 149 28.69 3.90 -16.12
C THR A 149 28.51 5.41 -16.02
N ALA A 150 27.77 5.89 -15.02
CA ALA A 150 27.51 7.31 -14.86
C ALA A 150 28.78 8.05 -14.37
N PHE A 151 29.20 9.08 -15.11
CA PHE A 151 30.04 10.15 -14.57
C PHE A 151 29.25 10.97 -13.56
N LEU A 152 29.94 11.72 -12.70
CA LEU A 152 29.29 12.57 -11.69
C LEU A 152 28.28 13.54 -12.32
N GLU A 153 28.57 14.13 -13.49
CA GLU A 153 27.64 15.05 -14.16
C GLU A 153 26.36 14.33 -14.62
N ASN A 154 26.49 13.13 -15.17
CA ASN A 154 25.36 12.33 -15.66
C ASN A 154 24.57 11.71 -14.51
N ALA A 155 25.23 11.37 -13.40
CA ALA A 155 24.64 10.72 -12.25
C ALA A 155 23.55 11.56 -11.57
N ILE A 156 23.71 12.89 -11.58
CA ILE A 156 22.69 13.82 -11.06
C ILE A 156 21.43 13.76 -11.92
N TYR A 157 21.60 13.80 -13.25
CA TYR A 157 20.49 13.72 -14.20
C TYR A 157 19.76 12.37 -14.08
N LEU A 158 20.49 11.27 -14.09
CA LEU A 158 19.96 9.91 -13.98
C LEU A 158 19.31 9.66 -12.61
N GLY A 159 19.89 10.22 -11.54
CA GLY A 159 19.32 10.20 -10.20
C GLY A 159 17.95 10.91 -10.14
N ARG A 160 17.85 12.11 -10.73
CA ARG A 160 16.57 12.84 -10.81
C ARG A 160 15.53 12.09 -11.64
N LYS A 161 15.94 11.51 -12.77
CA LYS A 161 15.08 10.66 -13.61
C LYS A 161 14.50 9.47 -12.85
N ASN A 162 15.29 8.85 -11.97
CA ASN A 162 14.90 7.71 -11.15
C ASN A 162 14.29 8.10 -9.78
N GLN A 163 13.99 9.38 -9.56
CA GLN A 163 13.43 9.94 -8.32
C GLN A 163 14.26 9.62 -7.07
N CYS A 164 15.59 9.61 -7.21
CA CYS A 164 16.52 9.37 -6.13
C CYS A 164 16.77 10.65 -5.34
N TYR A 165 16.96 10.55 -4.02
CA TYR A 165 17.41 11.66 -3.18
C TYR A 165 18.95 11.67 -3.07
N TYR A 166 19.51 10.47 -2.92
CA TYR A 166 20.96 10.25 -2.88
C TYR A 166 21.39 9.42 -4.08
N VAL A 167 22.62 9.65 -4.53
CA VAL A 167 23.25 8.89 -5.60
C VAL A 167 24.63 8.43 -5.15
N ILE A 168 24.95 7.16 -5.38
CA ILE A 168 26.30 6.62 -5.21
C ILE A 168 26.85 6.26 -6.58
N THR A 169 27.97 6.90 -6.92
CA THR A 169 28.84 6.56 -8.03
C THR A 169 30.23 6.21 -7.50
N GLY A 170 31.08 5.69 -8.37
CA GLY A 170 32.43 5.37 -7.97
C GLY A 170 33.32 4.99 -9.14
N GLU A 171 34.60 4.88 -8.84
CA GLU A 171 35.65 4.39 -9.71
C GLU A 171 36.41 3.29 -8.98
N TYR A 172 36.87 2.26 -9.69
CA TYR A 172 37.76 1.25 -9.12
C TYR A 172 38.95 1.00 -10.02
N ASN A 173 40.12 0.79 -9.44
CA ASN A 173 41.37 0.51 -10.16
C ASN A 173 42.07 -0.72 -9.55
N VAL A 174 42.48 -1.66 -10.39
CA VAL A 174 43.20 -2.87 -9.96
C VAL A 174 44.69 -2.68 -10.28
N LYS A 175 45.50 -2.46 -9.25
CA LYS A 175 46.94 -2.18 -9.39
C LYS A 175 47.82 -3.45 -9.48
N SER A 176 47.33 -4.58 -8.98
CA SER A 176 48.02 -5.90 -8.98
C SER A 176 46.99 -7.03 -8.89
N GLU A 177 47.38 -8.30 -9.06
CA GLU A 177 46.45 -9.45 -9.07
C GLU A 177 45.52 -9.53 -7.84
N ASP A 178 45.93 -8.98 -6.69
CA ASP A 178 45.16 -9.04 -5.45
C ASP A 178 44.80 -7.67 -4.86
N SER A 179 45.18 -6.53 -5.46
CA SER A 179 44.91 -5.18 -4.90
C SER A 179 43.90 -4.37 -5.71
N LEU A 180 42.82 -3.93 -5.06
CA LEU A 180 41.72 -3.13 -5.59
C LEU A 180 41.65 -1.78 -4.86
N PHE A 181 41.80 -0.69 -5.58
CA PHE A 181 41.49 0.64 -5.08
C PHE A 181 40.06 1.00 -5.48
N VAL A 182 39.23 1.42 -4.52
CA VAL A 182 37.85 1.85 -4.77
C VAL A 182 37.67 3.27 -4.28
N LYS A 183 37.21 4.15 -5.17
CA LYS A 183 36.74 5.50 -4.86
C LYS A 183 35.22 5.52 -4.97
N ILE A 184 34.55 5.96 -3.91
CA ILE A 184 33.10 6.05 -3.80
C ILE A 184 32.73 7.52 -3.65
N GLU A 185 31.73 7.97 -4.38
CA GLU A 185 31.21 9.33 -4.36
C GLU A 185 29.73 9.26 -4.00
N LEU A 186 29.38 9.81 -2.83
CA LEU A 186 28.00 9.95 -2.36
C LEU A 186 27.54 11.39 -2.64
N THR A 187 26.55 11.54 -3.50
CA THR A 187 25.97 12.83 -3.87
C THR A 187 24.59 13.00 -3.26
N ASN A 188 24.37 14.12 -2.57
CA ASN A 188 23.04 14.58 -2.19
C ASN A 188 22.46 15.43 -3.33
N LEU A 189 21.38 14.97 -3.98
CA LEU A 189 20.81 15.66 -5.15
C LEU A 189 20.10 16.97 -4.81
N ARG A 190 19.73 17.18 -3.54
CA ARG A 190 19.09 18.42 -3.07
C ARG A 190 20.10 19.57 -3.03
N ASP A 191 21.22 19.36 -2.35
CA ASP A 191 22.22 20.41 -2.09
C ASP A 191 23.39 20.36 -3.08
N GLY A 192 23.49 19.30 -3.89
CA GLY A 192 24.63 19.06 -4.79
C GLY A 192 25.94 18.69 -4.07
N LYS A 193 25.93 18.53 -2.75
CA LYS A 193 27.11 18.16 -1.97
C LYS A 193 27.58 16.74 -2.32
N VAL A 194 28.88 16.60 -2.53
CA VAL A 194 29.53 15.33 -2.87
C VAL A 194 30.53 14.97 -1.76
N ASN A 195 30.32 13.82 -1.13
CA ASN A 195 31.26 13.24 -0.17
C ASN A 195 32.00 12.09 -0.85
N SER A 196 33.32 12.19 -0.95
CA SER A 196 34.16 11.17 -1.57
C SER A 196 34.90 10.34 -0.52
N PHE A 197 34.91 9.02 -0.70
CA PHE A 197 35.58 8.05 0.16
C PHE A 197 36.49 7.19 -0.70
N SER A 198 37.63 6.77 -0.16
CA SER A 198 38.56 5.90 -0.88
C SER A 198 39.08 4.82 0.04
N GLU A 199 39.09 3.58 -0.42
CA GLU A 199 39.60 2.42 0.32
C GLU A 199 40.47 1.57 -0.62
N SER A 200 41.58 1.06 -0.08
CA SER A 200 42.37 0.02 -0.75
C SER A 200 42.00 -1.32 -0.14
N THR A 201 41.45 -2.22 -0.95
CA THR A 201 41.02 -3.54 -0.52
C THR A 201 41.64 -4.64 -1.38
N SER A 202 41.57 -5.89 -0.93
CA SER A 202 41.88 -7.04 -1.76
C SER A 202 40.67 -7.50 -2.56
N ILE A 203 40.87 -7.97 -3.79
CA ILE A 203 39.75 -8.45 -4.63
C ILE A 203 38.99 -9.60 -3.93
N LYS A 204 39.72 -10.48 -3.24
CA LYS A 204 39.17 -11.65 -2.53
C LYS A 204 38.42 -11.28 -1.25
N ARG A 205 38.85 -10.23 -0.52
CA ARG A 205 38.23 -9.81 0.76
C ARG A 205 37.48 -8.49 0.67
N ALA A 206 37.17 -8.02 -0.53
CA ALA A 206 36.48 -6.76 -0.76
C ALA A 206 35.23 -6.58 0.11
N PHE A 207 34.46 -7.65 0.37
CA PHE A 207 33.30 -7.60 1.27
C PHE A 207 33.66 -7.22 2.72
N GLN A 208 34.68 -7.87 3.30
CA GLN A 208 35.10 -7.64 4.68
C GLN A 208 35.78 -6.28 4.84
N GLU A 209 36.54 -5.86 3.85
CA GLU A 209 37.33 -4.64 3.93
C GLU A 209 36.49 -3.39 3.63
N LEU A 210 35.50 -3.48 2.72
CA LEU A 210 34.54 -2.39 2.45
C LEU A 210 33.51 -2.19 3.57
N GLU A 211 33.39 -3.11 4.54
CA GLU A 211 32.47 -2.95 5.67
C GLU A 211 32.76 -1.66 6.47
N LYS A 212 34.04 -1.30 6.61
CA LYS A 212 34.46 -0.04 7.23
C LYS A 212 33.93 1.17 6.45
N THR A 213 34.04 1.15 5.13
CA THR A 213 33.54 2.22 4.27
C THR A 213 32.02 2.29 4.28
N ILE A 214 31.33 1.15 4.34
CA ILE A 214 29.87 1.08 4.51
C ILE A 214 29.47 1.76 5.82
N ILE A 215 30.17 1.50 6.92
CA ILE A 215 29.93 2.19 8.20
C ILE A 215 30.05 3.71 8.06
N VAL A 216 31.12 4.19 7.40
CA VAL A 216 31.30 5.63 7.15
C VAL A 216 30.17 6.20 6.29
N LEU A 217 29.73 5.47 5.25
CA LEU A 217 28.58 5.87 4.43
C LEU A 217 27.29 5.95 5.25
N LYS A 218 27.04 4.98 6.14
CA LYS A 218 25.88 5.00 7.05
C LYS A 218 25.88 6.22 7.97
N ARG A 219 27.05 6.59 8.49
CA ARG A 219 27.23 7.82 9.28
C ARG A 219 27.07 9.08 8.44
N SER A 220 27.52 9.09 7.19
CA SER A 220 27.32 10.25 6.31
C SER A 220 25.87 10.44 5.87
N LEU A 221 25.09 9.35 5.79
CA LEU A 221 23.67 9.38 5.43
C LEU A 221 22.79 9.80 6.61
N ASN A 222 23.16 9.43 7.84
CA ASN A 222 22.45 9.82 9.05
C ASN A 222 23.04 11.10 9.63
N LYS A 223 22.25 12.18 9.73
CA LYS A 223 22.69 13.43 10.38
C LYS A 223 22.69 13.34 11.91
N LYS A 224 22.93 12.15 12.46
CA LYS A 224 22.92 11.88 13.90
C LYS A 224 23.99 10.87 14.24
N GLU A 225 24.54 11.03 15.44
CA GLU A 225 25.58 10.15 15.94
C GLU A 225 25.09 8.69 16.02
N MET A 226 25.98 7.77 15.64
CA MET A 226 25.76 6.33 15.74
C MET A 226 26.54 5.77 16.92
N ALA A 227 26.03 4.70 17.52
CA ALA A 227 26.69 3.96 18.59
C ALA A 227 26.60 2.46 18.33
N SER A 228 27.57 1.71 18.85
CA SER A 228 27.53 0.25 18.80
C SER A 228 26.63 -0.30 19.91
N ILE A 229 25.84 -1.32 19.58
CA ILE A 229 25.04 -2.10 20.53
C ILE A 229 25.51 -3.55 20.59
N GLU A 230 25.37 -4.12 21.77
CA GLU A 230 25.60 -5.54 22.04
C GLU A 230 24.32 -6.13 22.65
N VAL A 231 23.83 -7.24 22.09
CA VAL A 231 22.57 -7.85 22.52
C VAL A 231 22.75 -9.35 22.72
N SER A 232 22.38 -9.85 23.90
CA SER A 232 22.45 -11.28 24.24
C SER A 232 21.20 -11.76 24.97
N THR A 233 20.87 -13.04 24.82
CA THR A 233 19.68 -13.70 25.37
C THR A 233 20.03 -14.81 26.37
N GLY A 234 21.05 -14.57 27.21
CA GLY A 234 21.54 -15.56 28.18
C GLY A 234 21.98 -16.86 27.49
N ASP A 235 21.40 -17.98 27.93
CA ASP A 235 21.69 -19.32 27.39
C ASP A 235 21.06 -19.58 26.01
N GLU A 236 20.01 -18.85 25.68
CA GLU A 236 19.22 -19.07 24.47
C GLU A 236 19.88 -18.37 23.27
N LYS A 237 20.58 -19.12 22.41
CA LYS A 237 21.19 -18.57 21.18
C LYS A 237 20.19 -18.55 20.00
N ASN A 238 20.56 -17.87 18.91
CA ASN A 238 19.81 -17.81 17.64
C ASN A 238 18.43 -17.12 17.71
N THR A 239 18.22 -16.24 18.69
CA THR A 239 17.01 -15.41 18.78
C THR A 239 17.05 -14.32 17.73
N LEU A 240 15.98 -14.17 16.94
CA LEU A 240 15.86 -13.10 15.96
C LEU A 240 15.63 -11.77 16.68
N ILE A 241 16.43 -10.76 16.34
CA ILE A 241 16.32 -9.41 16.88
C ILE A 241 15.92 -8.45 15.77
N PHE A 242 14.94 -7.61 16.08
CA PHE A 242 14.50 -6.50 15.26
C PHE A 242 14.65 -5.19 16.04
N LEU A 243 15.11 -4.15 15.38
CA LEU A 243 15.21 -2.79 15.92
C LEU A 243 14.28 -1.88 15.10
N ASP A 244 13.29 -1.28 15.76
CA ASP A 244 12.23 -0.47 15.13
C ASP A 244 11.53 -1.21 13.97
N GLY A 245 11.39 -2.54 14.12
CA GLY A 245 10.85 -3.45 13.10
C GLY A 245 11.78 -3.72 11.91
N ALA A 246 13.04 -3.32 11.95
CA ALA A 246 14.08 -3.71 10.98
C ALA A 246 14.87 -4.92 11.51
N TYR A 247 15.09 -5.95 10.69
CA TYR A 247 15.86 -7.11 11.11
C TYR A 247 17.32 -6.74 11.40
N LEU A 248 17.72 -6.88 12.66
CA LEU A 248 19.06 -6.54 13.12
C LEU A 248 19.99 -7.76 13.10
N GLY A 249 19.49 -8.98 13.29
CA GLY A 249 20.31 -10.19 13.28
C GLY A 249 19.83 -11.26 14.25
N LYS A 250 20.70 -12.21 14.59
CA LYS A 250 20.46 -13.24 15.60
C LYS A 250 21.37 -13.06 16.80
N THR A 251 20.92 -13.43 17.99
CA THR A 251 21.78 -13.42 19.19
C THR A 251 22.86 -14.50 19.15
N PRO A 252 24.07 -14.22 19.68
CA PRO A 252 24.53 -12.93 20.21
C PRO A 252 24.86 -11.92 19.10
N ILE A 253 24.51 -10.65 19.32
CA ILE A 253 24.92 -9.53 18.46
C ILE A 253 26.06 -8.80 19.14
N ASP A 254 27.19 -8.72 18.45
CA ASP A 254 28.38 -8.00 18.92
C ASP A 254 28.63 -6.75 18.07
N LYS A 255 28.78 -5.60 18.74
CA LYS A 255 29.24 -4.33 18.18
C LYS A 255 28.55 -3.87 16.88
N LYS A 256 27.22 -3.95 16.82
CA LYS A 256 26.47 -3.48 15.66
C LYS A 256 26.18 -1.99 15.76
N GLU A 257 26.55 -1.21 14.74
CA GLU A 257 26.29 0.23 14.71
C GLU A 257 24.85 0.55 14.36
N VAL A 258 24.23 1.39 15.19
CA VAL A 258 22.87 1.88 15.07
C VAL A 258 22.80 3.35 15.44
N VAL A 259 21.76 4.06 15.00
CA VAL A 259 21.57 5.48 15.35
C VAL A 259 21.36 5.61 16.85
N SER A 260 21.88 6.67 17.46
CA SER A 260 21.64 6.97 18.88
C SER A 260 20.22 7.50 19.11
N GLY A 261 19.64 7.24 20.28
CA GLY A 261 18.27 7.67 20.59
C GLY A 261 17.43 6.61 21.29
N LYS A 262 16.13 6.85 21.36
CA LYS A 262 15.16 5.85 21.79
C LYS A 262 14.87 4.92 20.62
N HIS A 263 14.88 3.63 20.87
CA HIS A 263 14.56 2.59 19.89
C HIS A 263 13.69 1.52 20.54
N GLU A 264 12.91 0.83 19.72
CA GLU A 264 12.14 -0.35 20.13
C GLU A 264 12.87 -1.61 19.68
N LEU A 265 13.23 -2.47 20.62
CA LEU A 265 13.87 -3.75 20.34
C LEU A 265 12.85 -4.87 20.52
N PHE A 266 12.66 -5.65 19.47
CA PHE A 266 11.76 -6.80 19.43
C PHE A 266 12.57 -8.09 19.28
N LEU A 267 12.37 -9.03 20.18
CA LEU A 267 13.01 -10.34 20.18
C LEU A 267 11.97 -11.42 19.88
N PHE A 268 12.33 -12.30 18.96
CA PHE A 268 11.51 -13.43 18.59
C PHE A 268 12.34 -14.72 18.51
N LYS A 269 11.88 -15.75 19.20
CA LYS A 269 12.40 -17.10 19.12
C LYS A 269 11.24 -18.08 19.16
N ASP A 270 11.26 -19.06 18.26
CA ASP A 270 10.24 -20.08 18.22
C ASP A 270 10.17 -20.88 19.53
N GLY A 271 8.95 -21.10 20.05
CA GLY A 271 8.69 -21.72 21.35
C GLY A 271 8.86 -20.80 22.58
N PHE A 272 9.14 -19.51 22.38
CA PHE A 272 9.25 -18.51 23.45
C PHE A 272 8.26 -17.37 23.25
N LEU A 273 7.87 -16.74 24.35
CA LEU A 273 7.04 -15.53 24.29
C LEU A 273 7.85 -14.40 23.64
N PRO A 274 7.29 -13.73 22.61
CA PRO A 274 7.96 -12.57 22.01
C PRO A 274 8.10 -11.45 23.04
N GLN A 275 9.22 -10.74 22.98
CA GLN A 275 9.50 -9.68 23.93
C GLN A 275 9.80 -8.38 23.19
N THR A 276 9.10 -7.32 23.57
CA THR A 276 9.35 -5.96 23.09
C THR A 276 9.88 -5.11 24.24
N LYS A 277 10.94 -4.33 24.00
CA LYS A 277 11.52 -3.42 24.99
C LYS A 277 12.00 -2.14 24.34
N GLU A 278 11.59 -1.00 24.91
CA GLU A 278 12.19 0.29 24.57
C GLU A 278 13.58 0.41 25.21
N ILE A 279 14.56 0.79 24.40
CA ILE A 279 15.95 1.00 24.81
C ILE A 279 16.40 2.42 24.46
N GLN A 280 17.31 2.94 25.27
CA GLN A 280 18.00 4.21 25.00
C GLN A 280 19.44 3.89 24.62
N ILE A 281 19.83 4.25 23.41
CA ILE A 281 21.18 4.10 22.87
C ILE A 281 21.88 5.44 22.98
N SER A 282 23.06 5.45 23.58
CA SER A 282 23.88 6.65 23.81
C SER A 282 25.28 6.47 23.23
N THR A 283 25.90 7.55 22.78
CA THR A 283 27.22 7.52 22.13
C THR A 283 28.38 7.45 23.13
N ASN A 284 28.14 7.89 24.36
CA ASN A 284 29.16 7.97 25.42
C ASN A 284 29.13 6.79 26.41
N SER A 285 28.36 5.73 26.14
CA SER A 285 28.24 4.57 27.04
C SER A 285 28.26 3.25 26.28
N GLN A 286 28.68 2.17 26.98
CA GLN A 286 28.52 0.82 26.47
C GLN A 286 27.04 0.44 26.43
N ASN A 287 26.50 0.21 25.23
CA ASN A 287 25.09 -0.14 25.05
C ASN A 287 24.93 -1.68 25.01
N THR A 288 25.08 -2.30 26.17
CA THR A 288 24.93 -3.76 26.34
C THR A 288 23.54 -4.11 26.88
N PHE A 289 22.77 -4.90 26.13
CA PHE A 289 21.43 -5.33 26.53
C PHE A 289 21.38 -6.85 26.69
N ARG A 290 21.03 -7.30 27.89
CA ARG A 290 20.82 -8.72 28.22
C ARG A 290 19.34 -8.99 28.44
N PHE A 291 18.85 -10.06 27.83
CA PHE A 291 17.46 -10.48 27.89
C PHE A 291 17.35 -11.95 28.34
N GLU A 292 16.26 -12.29 29.02
CA GLU A 292 15.92 -13.66 29.39
C GLU A 292 14.57 -14.00 28.75
N LEU A 293 14.55 -15.00 27.86
CA LEU A 293 13.34 -15.38 27.16
C LEU A 293 12.52 -16.37 27.99
N LYS A 294 11.22 -16.13 28.09
CA LYS A 294 10.28 -17.03 28.76
C LYS A 294 9.73 -18.05 27.76
N LYS A 295 9.84 -19.34 28.07
CA LYS A 295 9.24 -20.41 27.26
C LYS A 295 7.71 -20.32 27.32
N ILE A 296 7.05 -20.70 26.23
CA ILE A 296 5.59 -20.82 26.21
C ILE A 296 5.25 -22.10 26.97
N GLU A 297 4.83 -21.96 28.23
CA GLU A 297 4.46 -23.10 29.09
C GLU A 297 3.00 -23.52 28.93
N ALA A 298 2.13 -22.60 28.51
CA ALA A 298 0.73 -22.88 28.27
C ALA A 298 0.55 -23.79 27.04
N LYS A 299 -0.21 -24.87 27.23
CA LYS A 299 -0.49 -25.83 26.17
C LYS A 299 -2.00 -25.92 25.95
N GLY A 300 -2.44 -25.61 24.73
CA GLY A 300 -3.80 -25.91 24.29
C GLY A 300 -3.94 -27.36 23.84
N LYS A 301 -5.18 -27.78 23.56
CA LYS A 301 -5.47 -29.12 23.02
C LYS A 301 -6.05 -29.00 21.62
N ILE A 302 -5.52 -29.77 20.67
CA ILE A 302 -6.06 -29.89 19.31
C ILE A 302 -6.59 -31.31 19.09
N SER A 303 -7.78 -31.40 18.50
CA SER A 303 -8.38 -32.63 17.98
C SER A 303 -8.77 -32.41 16.52
N VAL A 304 -8.29 -33.28 15.61
CA VAL A 304 -8.53 -33.16 14.16
C VAL A 304 -9.05 -34.48 13.62
N VAL A 305 -10.16 -34.41 12.89
CA VAL A 305 -10.75 -35.52 12.13
C VAL A 305 -10.75 -35.13 10.65
N SER A 306 -10.51 -36.10 9.77
CA SER A 306 -10.64 -35.89 8.33
C SER A 306 -11.42 -37.01 7.66
N ASP A 307 -12.07 -36.67 6.55
CA ASP A 307 -12.67 -37.59 5.60
C ASP A 307 -11.97 -37.42 4.23
N PRO A 308 -11.18 -38.39 3.77
CA PRO A 308 -10.94 -39.72 4.38
C PRO A 308 -10.01 -39.68 5.60
N PRO A 309 -10.05 -40.69 6.49
CA PRO A 309 -9.16 -40.79 7.66
C PRO A 309 -7.72 -41.14 7.25
N GLY A 310 -6.75 -40.97 8.15
CA GLY A 310 -5.33 -41.25 7.91
C GLY A 310 -4.59 -40.16 7.14
N ALA A 311 -5.02 -38.90 7.29
CA ALA A 311 -4.31 -37.75 6.75
C ALA A 311 -3.28 -37.23 7.75
N ASP A 312 -2.10 -36.82 7.29
CA ASP A 312 -1.06 -36.22 8.12
C ASP A 312 -1.45 -34.79 8.51
N VAL A 313 -1.35 -34.48 9.80
CA VAL A 313 -1.69 -33.17 10.36
C VAL A 313 -0.44 -32.48 10.86
N TYR A 314 -0.24 -31.25 10.41
CA TYR A 314 0.87 -30.38 10.79
C TYR A 314 0.32 -29.14 11.50
N LEU A 315 1.08 -28.63 12.47
CA LEU A 315 0.89 -27.32 13.06
C LEU A 315 2.11 -26.46 12.72
N GLY A 316 1.93 -25.45 11.87
CA GLY A 316 3.01 -24.75 11.20
C GLY A 316 3.84 -25.72 10.37
N MET A 317 5.09 -25.94 10.79
CA MET A 317 6.02 -26.88 10.14
C MET A 317 6.16 -28.22 10.86
N THR A 318 5.52 -28.39 12.02
CA THR A 318 5.71 -29.56 12.89
C THR A 318 4.61 -30.60 12.66
N LEU A 319 4.98 -31.86 12.39
CA LEU A 319 4.04 -32.97 12.26
C LEU A 319 3.48 -33.36 13.64
N LEU A 320 2.15 -33.33 13.79
CA LEU A 320 1.46 -33.76 15.01
C LEU A 320 1.08 -35.25 14.99
N GLY A 321 0.85 -35.82 13.80
CA GLY A 321 0.44 -37.22 13.60
C GLY A 321 -0.61 -37.37 12.50
N GLN A 322 -1.35 -38.48 12.49
CA GLN A 322 -2.37 -38.80 11.48
C GLN A 322 -3.81 -38.76 12.04
N THR A 323 -4.77 -38.29 11.24
CA THR A 323 -6.18 -38.26 11.63
C THR A 323 -6.77 -39.67 11.81
N PRO A 324 -7.65 -39.88 12.81
CA PRO A 324 -8.16 -38.91 13.77
C PRO A 324 -7.20 -38.65 14.95
N LEU A 325 -6.85 -37.39 15.18
CA LEU A 325 -6.06 -36.93 16.32
C LEU A 325 -6.99 -36.43 17.43
N LYS A 326 -6.69 -36.77 18.69
CA LYS A 326 -7.49 -36.36 19.85
C LYS A 326 -6.61 -35.82 20.97
N ASN A 327 -6.94 -34.64 21.49
CA ASN A 327 -6.34 -34.03 22.68
C ASN A 327 -4.82 -33.87 22.62
N ILE A 328 -4.26 -33.52 21.46
CA ILE A 328 -2.82 -33.30 21.33
C ILE A 328 -2.45 -31.96 21.95
N SER A 329 -1.45 -32.00 22.84
CA SER A 329 -0.95 -30.83 23.54
C SER A 329 -0.02 -30.03 22.65
N VAL A 330 -0.38 -28.78 22.37
CA VAL A 330 0.34 -27.89 21.46
C VAL A 330 0.56 -26.51 22.10
N PRO A 331 1.63 -25.78 21.75
CA PRO A 331 1.85 -24.42 22.25
C PRO A 331 0.67 -23.50 21.94
N VAL A 332 0.29 -22.65 22.90
CA VAL A 332 -0.75 -21.63 22.69
C VAL A 332 -0.31 -20.53 21.72
N GLY A 333 -1.29 -19.89 21.09
CA GLY A 333 -1.12 -18.79 20.14
C GLY A 333 -1.57 -19.12 18.73
N SER A 334 -1.45 -18.12 17.85
CA SER A 334 -1.84 -18.21 16.45
C SER A 334 -0.87 -19.08 15.65
N ASN A 335 -1.41 -20.14 15.06
CA ASN A 335 -0.69 -21.09 14.21
C ASN A 335 -1.53 -21.44 12.97
N GLN A 336 -0.97 -22.23 12.07
CA GLN A 336 -1.69 -22.77 10.91
C GLN A 336 -1.72 -24.28 11.00
N VAL A 337 -2.91 -24.89 10.90
CA VAL A 337 -3.05 -26.33 10.75
C VAL A 337 -3.05 -26.67 9.26
N ARG A 338 -2.21 -27.63 8.86
CA ARG A 338 -2.21 -28.24 7.53
C ARG A 338 -2.59 -29.70 7.63
N VAL A 339 -3.61 -30.13 6.89
CA VAL A 339 -4.01 -31.54 6.78
C VAL A 339 -3.68 -32.01 5.37
N SER A 340 -2.82 -33.01 5.24
CA SER A 340 -2.27 -33.48 3.97
C SER A 340 -2.47 -34.97 3.82
N LYS A 341 -2.84 -35.42 2.62
CA LYS A 341 -2.97 -36.84 2.30
C LYS A 341 -2.62 -37.06 0.83
N GLU A 342 -1.98 -38.18 0.54
CA GLU A 342 -1.62 -38.55 -0.83
C GLU A 342 -2.87 -38.58 -1.74
N THR A 343 -2.78 -38.00 -2.94
CA THR A 343 -3.88 -37.84 -3.93
C THR A 343 -5.03 -36.90 -3.51
N TYR A 344 -4.88 -36.17 -2.41
CA TYR A 344 -5.80 -35.13 -1.96
C TYR A 344 -5.13 -33.77 -1.91
N ILE A 345 -5.95 -32.73 -2.04
CA ILE A 345 -5.52 -31.34 -1.91
C ILE A 345 -5.34 -31.02 -0.42
N ASP A 346 -4.16 -30.51 -0.08
CA ASP A 346 -3.79 -30.08 1.27
C ASP A 346 -4.77 -29.01 1.76
N PHE A 347 -5.32 -29.21 2.94
CA PHE A 347 -6.20 -28.25 3.59
C PHE A 347 -5.41 -27.39 4.58
N PHE A 348 -5.61 -26.08 4.53
CA PHE A 348 -4.95 -25.12 5.42
C PHE A 348 -5.98 -24.31 6.22
N LYS A 349 -5.81 -24.23 7.55
CA LYS A 349 -6.66 -23.41 8.42
C LYS A 349 -5.84 -22.66 9.46
N GLY A 350 -6.03 -21.35 9.56
CA GLY A 350 -5.49 -20.56 10.67
C GLY A 350 -6.21 -20.92 11.97
N VAL A 351 -5.46 -21.15 13.04
CA VAL A 351 -6.01 -21.51 14.36
C VAL A 351 -5.39 -20.62 15.43
N ASP A 352 -6.22 -20.17 16.38
CA ASP A 352 -5.74 -19.50 17.58
C ASP A 352 -5.97 -20.42 18.77
N ILE A 353 -4.86 -20.96 19.29
CA ILE A 353 -4.88 -21.98 20.33
C ILE A 353 -4.89 -21.26 21.67
N VAL A 354 -6.03 -21.30 22.35
CA VAL A 354 -6.20 -20.73 23.69
C VAL A 354 -5.84 -21.77 24.76
N ASP A 355 -5.24 -21.31 25.85
CA ASP A 355 -4.90 -22.15 26.99
C ASP A 355 -6.14 -22.89 27.52
N SER A 356 -5.97 -24.17 27.84
CA SER A 356 -6.98 -25.03 28.47
C SER A 356 -8.30 -25.21 27.71
N LYS A 357 -8.40 -24.75 26.45
CA LYS A 357 -9.54 -24.99 25.56
C LYS A 357 -9.17 -26.00 24.47
N GLU A 358 -10.11 -26.89 24.15
CA GLU A 358 -9.95 -27.83 23.04
C GLU A 358 -10.40 -27.17 21.72
N PHE A 359 -9.51 -27.12 20.74
CA PHE A 359 -9.82 -26.76 19.36
C PHE A 359 -10.14 -28.03 18.57
N LYS A 360 -11.35 -28.09 18.00
CA LYS A 360 -11.84 -29.22 17.21
C LYS A 360 -11.93 -28.81 15.74
N LEU A 361 -11.38 -29.65 14.88
CA LEU A 361 -11.41 -29.46 13.43
C LEU A 361 -11.89 -30.74 12.75
N ASP A 362 -12.92 -30.60 11.91
CA ASP A 362 -13.42 -31.65 11.01
C ASP A 362 -13.23 -31.17 9.57
N VAL A 363 -12.62 -31.99 8.72
CA VAL A 363 -12.22 -31.61 7.36
C VAL A 363 -12.61 -32.68 6.36
N LYS A 364 -13.29 -32.28 5.28
CA LYS A 364 -13.49 -33.13 4.10
C LYS A 364 -12.47 -32.75 3.03
N LEU A 365 -11.55 -33.66 2.71
CA LEU A 365 -10.51 -33.42 1.72
C LEU A 365 -11.05 -33.65 0.30
N LYS A 366 -10.68 -32.75 -0.62
CA LYS A 366 -11.00 -32.89 -2.05
C LYS A 366 -9.89 -33.66 -2.75
N THR A 367 -10.25 -34.51 -3.71
CA THR A 367 -9.28 -35.25 -4.53
C THR A 367 -8.54 -34.31 -5.47
N GLY A 368 -7.23 -34.49 -5.61
CA GLY A 368 -6.39 -33.65 -6.47
C GLY A 368 -4.94 -33.56 -5.99
N ASP A 369 -4.13 -32.80 -6.71
CA ASP A 369 -2.73 -32.54 -6.40
C ASP A 369 -2.56 -31.10 -5.89
N SER A 370 -2.07 -30.96 -4.66
CA SER A 370 -1.78 -29.69 -3.99
C SER A 370 -0.83 -28.80 -4.80
N GLU A 371 0.20 -29.37 -5.43
CA GLU A 371 1.18 -28.60 -6.20
C GLU A 371 0.54 -27.98 -7.44
N ILE A 372 -0.33 -28.73 -8.13
CA ILE A 372 -1.06 -28.23 -9.29
C ILE A 372 -2.12 -27.22 -8.86
N TYR A 373 -2.86 -27.52 -7.79
CA TYR A 373 -3.95 -26.69 -7.29
C TYR A 373 -3.46 -25.29 -6.89
N TYR A 374 -2.42 -25.20 -6.05
CA TYR A 374 -1.93 -23.92 -5.52
C TYR A 374 -0.94 -23.20 -6.43
N LYS A 375 -0.28 -23.87 -7.37
CA LYS A 375 0.61 -23.22 -8.35
C LYS A 375 -0.15 -22.57 -9.50
N ASN A 376 -1.35 -23.07 -9.80
CA ASN A 376 -2.17 -22.49 -10.85
C ASN A 376 -2.68 -21.11 -10.42
N ARG A 377 -2.14 -20.04 -11.02
CA ARG A 377 -2.59 -18.65 -10.77
C ARG A 377 -4.09 -18.48 -11.05
N ALA A 378 -4.68 -19.30 -11.91
CA ALA A 378 -6.13 -19.30 -12.10
C ALA A 378 -6.83 -19.69 -10.78
N ASN A 379 -6.40 -20.77 -10.13
CA ASN A 379 -7.03 -21.31 -8.92
C ASN A 379 -6.75 -20.49 -7.65
N VAL A 380 -5.65 -19.72 -7.61
CA VAL A 380 -5.34 -18.80 -6.50
C VAL A 380 -6.23 -17.54 -6.52
N PHE A 381 -6.89 -17.24 -7.65
CA PHE A 381 -7.69 -16.03 -7.84
C PHE A 381 -9.14 -16.29 -8.32
N LEU A 382 -9.59 -17.54 -8.43
CA LEU A 382 -10.92 -17.89 -8.98
C LEU A 382 -11.91 -18.50 -7.99
N ASP A 383 -11.61 -18.54 -6.69
CA ASP A 383 -12.65 -18.78 -5.68
C ASP A 383 -13.48 -17.50 -5.50
N TYR A 384 -14.13 -17.03 -6.57
CA TYR A 384 -15.11 -15.96 -6.48
C TYR A 384 -16.27 -16.48 -5.64
N THR A 385 -16.35 -15.98 -4.42
CA THR A 385 -17.46 -16.27 -3.54
C THR A 385 -18.72 -15.56 -4.04
N TYR A 386 -19.89 -16.00 -3.58
CA TYR A 386 -21.12 -15.26 -3.80
C TYR A 386 -21.02 -13.80 -3.30
N TYR A 387 -20.20 -13.51 -2.28
CA TYR A 387 -19.91 -12.14 -1.85
C TYR A 387 -19.11 -11.35 -2.88
N ASP A 388 -18.11 -11.94 -3.52
CA ASP A 388 -17.35 -11.26 -4.57
C ASP A 388 -18.26 -10.89 -5.75
N PHE A 389 -19.13 -11.81 -6.17
CA PHE A 389 -20.15 -11.52 -7.18
C PHE A 389 -21.16 -10.46 -6.73
N SER A 390 -21.52 -10.42 -5.44
CA SER A 390 -22.40 -9.39 -4.88
C SER A 390 -21.76 -8.00 -4.95
N ILE A 391 -20.45 -7.92 -4.65
CA ILE A 391 -19.65 -6.70 -4.65
C ILE A 391 -19.38 -6.24 -6.08
N PHE A 392 -19.03 -7.14 -7.01
CA PHE A 392 -18.87 -6.80 -8.43
C PHE A 392 -20.17 -6.31 -9.04
N SER A 393 -21.30 -6.94 -8.71
CA SER A 393 -22.60 -6.48 -9.14
C SER A 393 -22.87 -5.09 -8.59
N LEU A 394 -22.57 -4.84 -7.31
CA LEU A 394 -22.72 -3.51 -6.69
C LEU A 394 -21.83 -2.45 -7.36
N PHE A 395 -20.54 -2.71 -7.60
CA PHE A 395 -19.68 -1.76 -8.33
C PHE A 395 -20.13 -1.55 -9.77
N SER A 396 -20.67 -2.57 -10.42
CA SER A 396 -21.24 -2.46 -11.77
C SER A 396 -22.47 -1.55 -11.79
N THR A 397 -23.28 -1.49 -10.71
CA THR A 397 -24.37 -0.50 -10.61
C THR A 397 -23.84 0.93 -10.66
N LEU A 398 -22.73 1.22 -9.97
CA LEU A 398 -22.10 2.54 -10.00
C LEU A 398 -21.57 2.88 -11.39
N PHE A 399 -20.97 1.91 -12.08
CA PHE A 399 -20.51 2.07 -13.46
C PHE A 399 -21.66 2.42 -14.42
N PHE A 400 -22.77 1.66 -14.37
CA PHE A 400 -23.95 1.95 -15.19
C PHE A 400 -24.59 3.30 -14.82
N TYR A 401 -24.57 3.67 -13.55
CA TYR A 401 -25.08 4.96 -13.08
C TYR A 401 -24.23 6.14 -13.58
N ALA A 402 -22.90 6.02 -13.53
CA ALA A 402 -22.00 7.01 -14.10
C ALA A 402 -22.17 7.12 -15.62
N GLY A 403 -22.31 5.99 -16.32
CA GLY A 403 -22.59 5.95 -17.75
C GLY A 403 -23.93 6.61 -18.12
N PHE A 404 -24.96 6.43 -17.27
CA PHE A 404 -26.25 7.10 -17.41
C PHE A 404 -26.10 8.62 -17.33
N ILE A 405 -25.44 9.14 -16.28
CA ILE A 405 -25.22 10.59 -16.09
C ILE A 405 -24.44 11.17 -17.27
N TYR A 406 -23.37 10.49 -17.69
CA TYR A 406 -22.54 10.94 -18.79
C TYR A 406 -23.31 11.02 -20.11
N ALA A 407 -24.10 9.99 -20.43
CA ALA A 407 -24.91 9.96 -21.64
C ALA A 407 -25.98 11.07 -21.65
N ASP A 408 -26.62 11.35 -20.51
CA ASP A 408 -27.64 12.40 -20.41
C ASP A 408 -27.03 13.82 -20.49
N LEU A 409 -25.85 14.02 -19.88
CA LEU A 409 -25.07 15.26 -20.03
C LEU A 409 -24.65 15.48 -21.49
N ARG A 410 -24.15 14.44 -22.16
CA ARG A 410 -23.71 14.53 -23.55
C ARG A 410 -24.87 14.81 -24.51
N SER A 411 -26.00 14.12 -24.31
CA SER A 411 -27.23 14.39 -25.05
C SER A 411 -27.68 15.85 -24.86
N SER A 412 -27.66 16.35 -23.62
CA SER A 412 -28.04 17.74 -23.30
C SER A 412 -27.13 18.77 -23.98
N GLN A 413 -25.81 18.58 -23.93
CA GLN A 413 -24.85 19.46 -24.61
C GLN A 413 -25.13 19.55 -26.12
N LEU A 414 -25.34 18.40 -26.78
CA LEU A 414 -25.69 18.34 -28.20
C LEU A 414 -27.04 19.03 -28.50
N THR A 415 -28.02 18.93 -27.59
CA THR A 415 -29.30 19.66 -27.75
C THR A 415 -29.14 21.17 -27.61
N ASP A 416 -28.22 21.65 -26.77
CA ASP A 416 -27.95 23.09 -26.60
C ASP A 416 -27.12 23.66 -27.75
N GLU A 417 -26.21 22.86 -28.34
CA GLU A 417 -25.52 23.18 -29.60
C GLU A 417 -26.52 23.40 -30.74
N LEU A 418 -27.57 22.57 -30.83
CA LEU A 418 -28.67 22.77 -31.80
C LEU A 418 -29.49 24.05 -31.51
N ARG A 419 -29.63 24.48 -30.26
CA ARG A 419 -30.41 25.69 -29.90
C ARG A 419 -29.67 26.98 -30.19
N SER A 420 -28.35 26.99 -30.03
CA SER A 420 -27.52 28.20 -30.10
C SER A 420 -27.08 28.60 -31.52
N GLN A 421 -27.02 27.65 -32.46
CA GLN A 421 -26.45 27.91 -33.79
C GLN A 421 -27.46 28.23 -34.89
N TYR A 422 -28.75 27.90 -34.73
CA TYR A 422 -29.71 27.97 -35.84
C TYR A 422 -30.82 28.99 -35.61
N ALA A 423 -30.47 30.28 -35.74
CA ALA A 423 -31.43 31.37 -35.83
C ALA A 423 -32.30 31.35 -37.11
N PHE A 424 -32.08 30.41 -38.04
CA PHE A 424 -32.85 30.24 -39.28
C PHE A 424 -34.25 29.66 -39.11
N ALA A 425 -34.66 29.28 -37.90
CA ALA A 425 -36.08 29.02 -37.63
C ALA A 425 -36.93 30.32 -37.60
N ASN A 426 -36.28 31.49 -37.60
CA ASN A 426 -36.95 32.78 -37.67
C ASN A 426 -37.02 33.23 -39.14
N ILE A 427 -38.23 33.44 -39.67
CA ILE A 427 -38.47 33.88 -41.06
C ILE A 427 -37.61 35.11 -41.44
N THR A 428 -37.32 35.98 -40.45
CA THR A 428 -36.51 37.19 -40.61
C THR A 428 -35.03 36.95 -40.94
N SER A 429 -34.42 35.86 -40.47
CA SER A 429 -33.02 35.53 -40.76
C SER A 429 -32.88 34.80 -42.10
N ILE A 430 -33.86 33.98 -42.48
CA ILE A 430 -33.96 33.37 -43.82
C ILE A 430 -34.06 34.47 -44.89
N LEU A 431 -34.95 35.45 -44.68
CA LEU A 431 -35.13 36.57 -45.61
C LEU A 431 -33.87 37.44 -45.76
N ARG A 432 -33.09 37.62 -44.67
CA ARG A 432 -31.82 38.35 -44.71
C ARG A 432 -30.74 37.62 -45.50
N LEU A 433 -30.64 36.29 -45.39
CA LEU A 433 -29.71 35.49 -46.20
C LEU A 433 -30.08 35.47 -47.68
N GLN A 434 -31.38 35.43 -47.99
CA GLN A 434 -31.85 35.41 -49.37
C GLN A 434 -31.58 36.75 -50.10
N GLY A 435 -31.46 37.85 -49.35
CA GLY A 435 -31.14 39.17 -49.90
C GLY A 435 -29.65 39.43 -50.16
N THR A 436 -28.73 38.61 -49.63
CA THR A 436 -27.28 38.83 -49.70
C THR A 436 -26.51 37.78 -50.51
N LEU A 437 -27.11 36.62 -50.78
CA LEU A 437 -26.50 35.49 -51.49
C LEU A 437 -27.24 35.18 -52.79
N THR A 438 -26.54 34.61 -53.78
CA THR A 438 -27.21 34.07 -54.98
C THR A 438 -28.07 32.85 -54.62
N GLN A 439 -29.11 32.55 -55.41
CA GLN A 439 -30.02 31.41 -55.13
C GLN A 439 -29.30 30.07 -54.93
N ASN A 440 -28.23 29.83 -55.71
CA ASN A 440 -27.45 28.60 -55.63
C ASN A 440 -26.61 28.52 -54.35
N GLU A 441 -26.03 29.64 -53.90
CA GLU A 441 -25.25 29.72 -52.66
C GLU A 441 -26.14 29.57 -51.42
N PHE A 442 -27.35 30.13 -51.46
CA PHE A 442 -28.35 29.94 -50.41
C PHE A 442 -28.76 28.46 -50.27
N LEU A 443 -29.08 27.80 -51.40
CA LEU A 443 -29.49 26.39 -51.38
C LEU A 443 -28.36 25.46 -50.90
N ALA A 444 -27.12 25.72 -51.34
CA ALA A 444 -25.94 24.98 -50.88
C ALA A 444 -25.71 25.15 -49.36
N THR A 445 -25.86 26.37 -48.84
CA THR A 445 -25.68 26.67 -47.41
C THR A 445 -26.79 26.02 -46.56
N TYR A 446 -28.05 26.10 -47.00
CA TYR A 446 -29.19 25.48 -46.32
C TYR A 446 -29.07 23.95 -46.27
N THR A 447 -28.76 23.31 -47.40
CA THR A 447 -28.60 21.85 -47.48
C THR A 447 -27.43 21.35 -46.63
N TYR A 448 -26.30 22.07 -46.63
CA TYR A 448 -25.18 21.76 -45.75
C TYR A 448 -25.58 21.82 -44.26
N GLN A 449 -26.34 22.84 -43.85
CA GLN A 449 -26.83 22.95 -42.46
C GLN A 449 -27.81 21.83 -42.10
N GLU A 450 -28.75 21.47 -42.97
CA GLU A 450 -29.67 20.35 -42.73
C GLU A 450 -28.93 19.02 -42.55
N ILE A 451 -27.88 18.78 -43.34
CA ILE A 451 -27.03 17.59 -43.17
C ILE A 451 -26.36 17.58 -41.78
N GLN A 452 -25.84 18.72 -41.32
CA GLN A 452 -25.23 18.83 -39.98
C GLN A 452 -26.28 18.62 -38.87
N ILE A 453 -27.47 19.20 -39.01
CA ILE A 453 -28.58 19.03 -38.06
C ILE A 453 -28.99 17.55 -37.98
N GLN A 454 -29.14 16.88 -39.12
CA GLN A 454 -29.49 15.46 -39.16
C GLN A 454 -28.40 14.60 -38.50
N LYS A 455 -27.13 14.93 -38.73
CA LYS A 455 -26.00 14.25 -38.07
C LYS A 455 -26.07 14.42 -36.55
N ILE A 456 -26.20 15.64 -36.03
CA ILE A 456 -26.28 15.90 -34.59
C ILE A 456 -27.52 15.24 -33.97
N ARG A 457 -28.69 15.27 -34.65
CA ARG A 457 -29.89 14.56 -34.20
C ARG A 457 -29.69 13.05 -34.12
N SER A 458 -28.94 12.47 -35.05
CA SER A 458 -28.61 11.04 -35.02
C SER A 458 -27.69 10.70 -33.84
N GLU A 459 -26.73 11.57 -33.52
CA GLU A 459 -25.84 11.41 -32.36
C GLU A 459 -26.62 11.52 -31.04
N ILE A 460 -27.50 12.51 -30.90
CA ILE A 460 -28.41 12.65 -29.75
C ILE A 460 -29.22 11.37 -29.55
N LYS A 461 -29.80 10.81 -30.62
CA LYS A 461 -30.56 9.57 -30.56
C LYS A 461 -29.72 8.38 -30.05
N ASN A 462 -28.44 8.29 -30.44
CA ASN A 462 -27.54 7.25 -29.96
C ASN A 462 -27.24 7.41 -28.46
N TRP A 463 -27.00 8.65 -27.99
CA TRP A 463 -26.79 8.93 -26.57
C TRP A 463 -28.06 8.69 -25.73
N ASP A 464 -29.23 9.04 -26.25
CA ASP A 464 -30.53 8.79 -25.61
C ASP A 464 -30.85 7.29 -25.47
N GLN A 465 -30.34 6.44 -26.37
CA GLN A 465 -30.47 4.97 -26.24
C GLN A 465 -29.66 4.42 -25.05
N ILE A 466 -28.53 5.05 -24.73
CA ILE A 466 -27.68 4.68 -23.60
C ILE A 466 -28.25 5.28 -22.30
N GLY A 467 -28.58 6.58 -22.32
CA GLY A 467 -29.07 7.37 -21.19
C GLY A 467 -30.58 7.29 -20.98
N SER A 468 -31.29 8.43 -21.04
CA SER A 468 -32.75 8.47 -20.97
C SER A 468 -33.38 8.99 -22.25
N ASN A 469 -34.32 8.24 -22.83
CA ASN A 469 -35.19 8.79 -23.85
C ASN A 469 -36.23 9.71 -23.19
N ARG A 470 -36.05 11.04 -23.26
CA ARG A 470 -36.87 12.07 -22.60
C ARG A 470 -38.33 12.17 -23.08
N LYS A 471 -38.79 11.28 -23.97
CA LYS A 471 -40.21 11.22 -24.39
C LYS A 471 -41.05 10.43 -23.37
N GLY A 472 -41.49 11.15 -22.33
CA GLY A 472 -42.42 10.67 -21.29
C GLY A 472 -41.71 10.25 -19.99
N HIS A 473 -42.46 10.22 -18.88
CA HIS A 473 -41.99 9.95 -17.51
C HIS A 473 -41.42 8.53 -17.26
N ARG A 474 -40.79 7.88 -18.25
CA ARG A 474 -40.22 6.53 -18.15
C ARG A 474 -38.75 6.55 -18.56
N LEU A 475 -37.87 6.13 -17.64
CA LEU A 475 -36.47 5.84 -17.90
C LEU A 475 -36.38 4.65 -18.88
N LYS A 476 -36.12 4.92 -20.15
CA LYS A 476 -35.89 3.90 -21.18
C LYS A 476 -34.50 4.10 -21.76
N GLY A 477 -33.55 3.28 -21.33
CA GLY A 477 -32.19 3.24 -21.86
C GLY A 477 -31.39 2.06 -21.29
N ILE A 478 -30.27 1.74 -21.92
CA ILE A 478 -29.44 0.59 -21.56
C ILE A 478 -28.83 0.76 -20.16
N ALA A 479 -28.33 1.95 -19.85
CA ALA A 479 -27.69 2.22 -18.56
C ALA A 479 -28.64 2.08 -17.36
N PRO A 480 -29.86 2.68 -17.31
CA PRO A 480 -30.77 2.50 -16.18
C PRO A 480 -31.29 1.06 -16.06
N ALA A 481 -31.44 0.33 -17.17
CA ALA A 481 -31.75 -1.10 -17.13
C ALA A 481 -30.59 -1.91 -16.51
N GLY A 482 -29.34 -1.57 -16.87
CA GLY A 482 -28.14 -2.15 -16.28
C GLY A 482 -28.05 -1.93 -14.77
N VAL A 483 -28.36 -0.73 -14.28
CA VAL A 483 -28.44 -0.44 -12.84
C VAL A 483 -29.44 -1.37 -12.14
N GLY A 484 -30.65 -1.52 -12.69
CA GLY A 484 -31.69 -2.37 -12.11
C GLY A 484 -31.28 -3.85 -12.05
N ILE A 485 -30.73 -4.39 -13.15
CA ILE A 485 -30.28 -5.78 -13.23
C ILE A 485 -29.14 -6.04 -12.23
N MET A 486 -28.16 -5.15 -12.17
CA MET A 486 -27.00 -5.31 -11.30
C MET A 486 -27.35 -5.18 -9.81
N LEU A 487 -28.33 -4.34 -9.45
CA LEU A 487 -28.85 -4.29 -8.08
C LEU A 487 -29.54 -5.59 -7.67
N VAL A 488 -30.38 -6.14 -8.55
CA VAL A 488 -31.04 -7.43 -8.32
C VAL A 488 -30.00 -8.54 -8.15
N LEU A 489 -29.00 -8.61 -9.04
CA LEU A 489 -27.92 -9.59 -8.94
C LEU A 489 -27.13 -9.44 -7.64
N SER A 490 -26.83 -8.20 -7.21
CA SER A 490 -26.12 -7.94 -5.96
C SER A 490 -26.88 -8.51 -4.75
N VAL A 491 -28.19 -8.26 -4.67
CA VAL A 491 -29.06 -8.79 -3.60
C VAL A 491 -29.18 -10.32 -3.67
N VAL A 492 -29.33 -10.88 -4.88
CA VAL A 492 -29.44 -12.33 -5.08
C VAL A 492 -28.16 -13.04 -4.65
N PHE A 493 -27.00 -12.56 -5.08
CA PHE A 493 -25.72 -13.16 -4.69
C PHE A 493 -25.41 -12.94 -3.22
N TYR A 494 -25.75 -11.77 -2.65
CA TYR A 494 -25.63 -11.56 -1.21
C TYR A 494 -26.50 -12.56 -0.42
N ALA A 495 -27.73 -12.82 -0.87
CA ALA A 495 -28.62 -13.78 -0.22
C ALA A 495 -28.14 -15.24 -0.35
N LEU A 496 -27.59 -15.62 -1.51
CA LEU A 496 -27.01 -16.96 -1.73
C LEU A 496 -25.70 -17.18 -0.96
N GLY A 497 -24.94 -16.10 -0.68
CA GLY A 497 -23.70 -16.16 0.10
C GLY A 497 -23.87 -16.36 1.60
N ILE A 498 -25.10 -16.38 2.12
CA ILE A 498 -25.39 -16.53 3.56
C ILE A 498 -25.26 -18.00 4.04
N ASP A 499 -24.95 -18.96 3.17
CA ASP A 499 -24.69 -20.35 3.59
C ASP A 499 -23.34 -20.52 4.33
N GLU A 500 -23.31 -21.47 5.26
CA GLU A 500 -22.39 -21.63 6.41
C GLU A 500 -20.88 -21.67 6.11
N GLU A 501 -20.45 -21.77 4.85
CA GLU A 501 -19.02 -21.80 4.46
C GLU A 501 -18.29 -20.46 4.71
N THR A 502 -19.01 -19.36 4.87
CA THR A 502 -18.43 -18.01 5.03
C THR A 502 -17.91 -17.71 6.44
N ILE A 503 -18.16 -18.59 7.41
CA ILE A 503 -17.49 -18.55 8.72
C ILE A 503 -16.06 -19.13 8.63
N GLU A 504 -15.71 -19.82 7.53
CA GLU A 504 -14.46 -20.58 7.45
C GLU A 504 -13.25 -19.83 6.85
N PHE A 505 -13.46 -18.71 6.15
CA PHE A 505 -12.36 -17.90 5.57
C PHE A 505 -12.27 -16.46 6.08
N GLY A 506 -13.27 -16.01 6.84
CA GLY A 506 -13.23 -14.73 7.54
C GLY A 506 -12.97 -14.95 9.02
N MET A 507 -11.94 -14.31 9.59
CA MET A 507 -11.93 -14.06 11.02
C MET A 507 -13.26 -13.40 11.37
N LYS A 508 -14.08 -14.05 12.22
CA LYS A 508 -15.25 -13.40 12.81
C LYS A 508 -14.75 -12.08 13.37
N PRO A 509 -15.22 -10.90 12.91
CA PRO A 509 -14.85 -9.65 13.55
C PRO A 509 -15.36 -9.77 14.98
N ILE A 510 -14.44 -9.94 15.91
CA ILE A 510 -14.73 -9.75 17.32
C ILE A 510 -15.09 -8.27 17.38
N PHE A 511 -16.37 -7.96 17.56
CA PHE A 511 -16.76 -6.66 18.09
C PHE A 511 -16.12 -6.57 19.48
N MET A 512 -14.87 -6.11 19.53
CA MET A 512 -14.22 -5.75 20.78
C MET A 512 -14.97 -4.54 21.30
N GLN A 513 -15.86 -4.79 22.24
CA GLN A 513 -16.43 -3.76 23.09
C GLN A 513 -15.27 -3.19 23.91
N ASN A 514 -14.82 -1.99 23.53
CA ASN A 514 -13.91 -1.11 24.25
C ASN A 514 -12.65 -1.76 24.85
N GLN A 515 -11.57 -1.80 24.07
CA GLN A 515 -10.24 -1.47 24.58
C GLN A 515 -9.35 -1.00 23.43
N GLU A 516 -8.79 0.19 23.59
CA GLU A 516 -7.84 0.81 22.68
C GLU A 516 -6.57 -0.04 22.53
N SER A 517 -5.94 0.09 21.37
CA SER A 517 -4.64 -0.46 20.95
C SER A 517 -4.63 -1.89 20.39
N THR A 518 -4.61 -2.00 19.06
CA THR A 518 -3.56 -2.66 18.27
C THR A 518 -3.93 -2.62 16.79
N GLU A 519 -3.64 -1.51 16.12
CA GLU A 519 -3.45 -1.53 14.66
C GLU A 519 -2.13 -2.22 14.35
N SER A 520 -2.17 -3.50 14.03
CA SER A 520 -1.07 -4.14 13.32
C SER A 520 -1.55 -5.43 12.67
N TYR A 521 -1.11 -5.63 11.43
CA TYR A 521 -1.18 -6.87 10.63
C TYR A 521 -2.47 -7.07 9.83
N ILE A 522 -2.52 -6.44 8.65
CA ILE A 522 -2.40 -7.08 7.32
C ILE A 522 -2.34 -5.94 6.28
N ARG A 523 -1.14 -5.55 5.86
CA ARG A 523 -0.93 -4.71 4.67
C ARG A 523 -0.53 -5.63 3.52
N ILE A 524 -1.52 -6.17 2.82
CA ILE A 524 -1.28 -6.77 1.50
C ILE A 524 -0.93 -5.63 0.56
N LYS A 525 0.35 -5.57 0.21
CA LYS A 525 0.94 -4.66 -0.76
C LYS A 525 0.36 -5.03 -2.13
N LYS A 526 -0.68 -4.33 -2.60
CA LYS A 526 -1.02 -4.32 -4.03
C LYS A 526 0.03 -3.47 -4.74
N SER A 527 0.90 -4.13 -5.50
CA SER A 527 1.57 -3.51 -6.64
C SER A 527 0.67 -3.66 -7.86
N PHE A 528 -0.04 -2.59 -8.21
CA PHE A 528 -0.38 -2.20 -9.57
C PHE A 528 -0.57 -0.69 -9.57
#